data_AF-A0A7S2QD46-F1
#
_entry.id   AF-A0A7S2QD46-F1
#
_cell.length_a   1.000
_cell.length_b   1.000
_cell.length_c   1.000
_cell.angle_alpha   90.00
_cell.angle_beta   90.00
_cell.angle_gamma   90.00
#
_symmetry.space_group_name_H-M   'P 1'
#
loop_
_entity.id
_entity.type
_entity.pdbx_description
1 polymer ?
#
loop_
_entity_poly.entity_id
_entity_poly.type
_entity_poly.pdbx_seq_one_letter_code
_entity_poly.pdbx_strand_id
1 'polypeptide(L)'
;GATPGAASAPASSTEGVDPVAATMLRFATLPEFLGFVRGAINRCGAEAPEMMWSGGDYLHIQAVFNKHANHSARVMVHSLFTCSTELGFEELRADSVQQQQWLAGIVHAVLGDKSCTTRASRENAGALTLHDFTKVVTLAVRDKERTRRRDEFRREVIAWKEAGLGPLEVEDLCELHRNFLRLEVEGNSDVVARLLVLFEQCGVEEFGAGEVAALRAIIRDAPPAPVGEACPFYIFLTWMHHVFRQRLGSLHFQGQLRVTLEDLEHR
;
A
#
# COMPACT_ATOMS: atom_id res chain seq x y z
N GLY A 1 88.82 7.36 7.75
CA GLY A 1 88.42 6.35 8.73
C GLY A 1 86.95 6.51 9.00
N ALA A 2 86.19 5.44 8.77
CA ALA A 2 84.78 5.16 9.08
C ALA A 2 83.86 6.31 9.57
N THR A 3 82.86 6.65 8.75
CA THR A 3 81.60 7.30 9.16
C THR A 3 80.41 6.39 8.79
N PRO A 4 79.33 6.34 9.59
CA PRO A 4 78.33 5.27 9.55
C PRO A 4 77.04 5.63 8.82
N GLY A 5 76.52 4.64 8.09
CA GLY A 5 75.10 4.27 7.91
C GLY A 5 74.03 5.36 7.80
N ALA A 6 73.65 5.69 6.56
CA ALA A 6 72.35 6.28 6.25
C ALA A 6 71.28 5.16 6.28
N ALA A 7 70.42 5.18 7.29
CA ALA A 7 69.25 4.31 7.38
C ALA A 7 68.16 4.81 6.41
N SER A 8 67.84 3.97 5.42
CA SER A 8 66.68 4.15 4.54
C SER A 8 65.40 3.93 5.34
N ALA A 9 64.57 4.96 5.46
CA ALA A 9 63.24 4.87 6.05
C ALA A 9 62.30 4.13 5.08
N PRO A 10 61.53 3.13 5.52
CA PRO A 10 60.52 2.51 4.68
C PRO A 10 59.37 3.49 4.44
N ALA A 11 59.09 3.76 3.18
CA ALA A 11 57.91 4.49 2.75
C ALA A 11 56.66 3.77 3.27
N SER A 12 55.92 4.43 4.17
CA SER A 12 54.61 3.99 4.63
C SER A 12 53.62 4.15 3.48
N SER A 13 53.47 3.09 2.68
CA SER A 13 52.34 2.91 1.78
C SER A 13 51.06 2.96 2.63
N THR A 14 50.37 4.10 2.57
CA THR A 14 49.01 4.22 3.06
C THR A 14 48.15 3.38 2.13
N GLU A 15 47.95 2.11 2.49
CA GLU A 15 46.89 1.28 1.91
C GLU A 15 45.59 2.06 2.04
N GLY A 16 45.07 2.51 0.90
CA GLY A 16 43.74 3.05 0.81
C GLY A 16 42.77 1.99 1.30
N VAL A 17 42.21 2.21 2.48
CA VAL A 17 41.05 1.46 2.96
C VAL A 17 39.95 1.75 1.96
N ASP A 18 39.69 0.78 1.07
CA ASP A 18 38.59 0.85 0.11
C ASP A 18 37.31 1.22 0.88
N PRO A 19 36.67 2.35 0.52
CA PRO A 19 35.52 2.83 1.25
C PRO A 19 34.36 1.87 1.02
N VAL A 20 34.04 1.10 2.05
CA VAL A 20 32.77 0.39 2.21
C VAL A 20 32.47 -0.52 1.02
N ALA A 21 33.07 -1.71 1.02
CA ALA A 21 32.53 -2.83 0.25
C ALA A 21 31.07 -3.02 0.68
N ALA A 22 30.15 -2.44 -0.08
CA ALA A 22 28.72 -2.47 0.19
C ALA A 22 28.30 -3.94 0.28
N THR A 23 27.96 -4.38 1.49
CA THR A 23 27.52 -5.74 1.75
C THR A 23 26.20 -5.94 0.99
N MET A 24 26.30 -6.52 -0.19
CA MET A 24 25.14 -6.83 -1.03
C MET A 24 24.33 -7.92 -0.33
N LEU A 25 23.15 -7.56 0.17
CA LEU A 25 22.20 -8.52 0.73
C LEU A 25 21.68 -9.42 -0.39
N ARG A 26 21.82 -10.74 -0.22
CA ARG A 26 21.28 -11.76 -1.13
C ARG A 26 20.22 -12.57 -0.38
N PHE A 27 19.12 -12.85 -1.06
CA PHE A 27 18.00 -13.64 -0.54
C PHE A 27 17.80 -14.85 -1.46
N ALA A 28 17.49 -16.01 -0.89
CA ALA A 28 17.31 -17.24 -1.67
C ALA A 28 15.93 -17.30 -2.33
N THR A 29 14.92 -16.64 -1.74
CA THR A 29 13.54 -16.68 -2.22
C THR A 29 12.83 -15.34 -2.05
N LEU A 30 11.74 -15.13 -2.81
CA LEU A 30 10.89 -13.94 -2.67
C LEU A 30 10.25 -13.82 -1.28
N PRO A 31 9.69 -14.89 -0.64
CA PRO A 31 9.16 -14.79 0.72
C PRO A 31 10.19 -14.35 1.76
N GLU A 32 11.45 -14.80 1.63
CA GLU A 32 12.54 -14.39 2.52
C GLU A 32 12.83 -12.89 2.38
N PHE A 33 12.97 -12.40 1.14
CA PHE A 33 13.14 -10.98 0.85
C PHE A 33 11.98 -10.14 1.42
N LEU A 34 10.73 -10.55 1.16
CA LEU A 34 9.54 -9.85 1.66
C LEU A 34 9.48 -9.87 3.21
N GLY A 35 9.89 -10.98 3.83
CA GLY A 35 10.03 -11.09 5.28
C GLY A 35 11.04 -10.10 5.85
N PHE A 36 12.22 -10.00 5.22
CA PHE A 36 13.25 -9.02 5.59
C PHE A 36 12.75 -7.59 5.48
N VAL A 37 12.18 -7.21 4.33
CA VAL A 37 11.63 -5.87 4.09
C VAL A 37 10.54 -5.54 5.12
N ARG A 38 9.61 -6.47 5.39
CA ARG A 38 8.58 -6.29 6.41
C ARG A 38 9.18 -6.06 7.80
N GLY A 39 10.21 -6.83 8.15
CA GLY A 39 10.96 -6.67 9.39
C GLY A 39 11.62 -5.29 9.49
N ALA A 40 12.28 -4.82 8.44
CA ALA A 40 12.90 -3.51 8.38
C ALA A 40 11.87 -2.38 8.54
N ILE A 41 10.74 -2.44 7.83
CA ILE A 41 9.66 -1.44 7.94
C ILE A 41 9.01 -1.46 9.33
N ASN A 42 8.88 -2.64 9.95
CA ASN A 42 8.34 -2.73 11.31
C ASN A 42 9.31 -2.12 12.34
N ARG A 43 10.63 -2.36 12.21
CA ARG A 43 11.64 -1.72 13.06
C ARG A 43 11.66 -0.21 12.87
N CYS A 44 11.70 0.26 11.62
CA CYS A 44 11.63 1.69 11.29
C CYS A 44 10.40 2.35 11.94
N GLY A 45 9.21 1.75 11.79
CA GLY A 45 8.00 2.28 12.42
C GLY A 45 7.98 2.20 13.95
N ALA A 46 8.83 1.39 14.58
CA ALA A 46 8.94 1.28 16.04
C ALA A 46 9.99 2.24 16.64
N GLU A 47 11.08 2.48 15.91
CA GLU A 47 12.25 3.24 16.37
C GLU A 47 12.25 4.69 15.87
N ALA A 48 11.81 4.92 14.63
CA ALA A 48 11.81 6.22 13.96
C ALA A 48 10.54 6.41 13.11
N PRO A 49 9.34 6.45 13.74
CA PRO A 49 8.07 6.51 13.02
C PRO A 49 7.91 7.74 12.14
N GLU A 50 8.66 8.82 12.36
CA GLU A 50 8.73 10.01 11.50
C GLU A 50 9.25 9.71 10.09
N MET A 51 10.17 8.74 9.95
CA MET A 51 10.73 8.33 8.66
C MET A 51 9.74 7.56 7.78
N MET A 52 8.58 7.19 8.34
CA MET A 52 7.51 6.51 7.61
C MET A 52 6.58 7.48 6.86
N TRP A 53 6.78 8.78 7.02
CA TRP A 53 5.93 9.83 6.48
C TRP A 53 6.67 10.68 5.46
N SER A 54 5.92 11.28 4.55
CA SER A 54 6.47 12.39 3.77
C SER A 54 6.77 13.58 4.70
N GLY A 55 7.71 14.44 4.32
CA GLY A 55 8.05 15.62 5.12
C GLY A 55 6.83 16.52 5.38
N GLY A 56 5.94 16.66 4.40
CA GLY A 56 4.70 17.44 4.54
C GLY A 56 3.72 16.81 5.53
N ASP A 57 3.48 15.50 5.42
CA ASP A 57 2.55 14.79 6.32
C ASP A 57 3.06 14.78 7.76
N TYR A 58 4.37 14.61 7.95
CA TYR A 58 4.97 14.65 9.29
C TYR A 58 4.85 16.04 9.93
N LEU A 59 5.08 17.11 9.17
CA LEU A 59 4.88 18.48 9.67
C LEU A 59 3.41 18.74 10.03
N HIS A 60 2.46 18.22 9.25
CA HIS A 60 1.04 18.28 9.58
C HIS A 60 0.72 17.53 10.87
N ILE A 61 1.23 16.30 11.04
CA ILE A 61 1.11 15.51 12.27
C ILE A 61 1.67 16.29 13.46
N GLN A 62 2.83 16.91 13.31
CA GLN A 62 3.47 17.71 14.35
C GLN A 62 2.65 18.96 14.69
N ALA A 63 2.08 19.65 13.70
CA ALA A 63 1.24 20.82 13.91
C ALA A 63 -0.03 20.46 14.69
N VAL A 64 -0.72 19.38 14.32
CA VAL A 64 -1.88 18.88 15.07
C VAL A 64 -1.48 18.47 16.49
N PHE A 65 -0.36 17.76 16.66
CA PHE A 65 0.14 17.42 17.98
C PHE A 65 0.38 18.66 18.85
N ASN A 66 1.11 19.65 18.33
CA ASN A 66 1.45 20.87 19.07
C ASN A 66 0.22 21.69 19.45
N LYS A 67 -0.83 21.68 18.62
CA LYS A 67 -2.09 22.36 18.91
C LYS A 67 -2.83 21.77 20.12
N HIS A 68 -2.72 20.45 20.34
CA HIS A 68 -3.39 19.72 21.43
C HIS A 68 -2.46 19.37 22.60
N ALA A 69 -1.17 19.68 22.48
CA ALA A 69 -0.19 19.39 23.51
C ALA A 69 -0.36 20.32 24.72
N ASN A 70 -0.28 19.76 25.92
CA ASN A 70 -0.24 20.53 27.16
C ASN A 70 1.13 21.20 27.39
N HIS A 71 1.28 21.91 28.52
CA HIS A 71 2.54 22.58 28.89
C HIS A 71 3.76 21.65 28.99
N SER A 72 3.55 20.34 29.07
CA SER A 72 4.62 19.33 29.13
C SER A 72 4.91 18.70 27.76
N ALA A 73 4.42 19.30 26.67
CA ALA A 73 4.53 18.80 25.31
C ALA A 73 3.95 17.38 25.16
N ARG A 74 2.75 17.15 25.71
CA ARG A 74 2.05 15.86 25.65
C ARG A 74 0.58 16.01 25.28
N VAL A 75 0.07 15.06 24.52
CA VAL A 75 -1.35 14.96 24.17
C VAL A 75 -2.01 13.91 25.06
N MET A 76 -3.14 14.26 25.68
CA MET A 76 -3.89 13.30 26.49
C MET A 76 -4.60 12.29 25.59
N VAL A 77 -4.67 11.01 26.01
CA VAL A 77 -5.30 9.94 25.21
C VAL A 77 -6.77 10.25 24.87
N HIS A 78 -7.51 10.94 25.75
CA HIS A 78 -8.89 11.33 25.44
C HIS A 78 -9.01 12.34 24.30
N SER A 79 -7.96 13.14 24.04
CA SER A 79 -7.90 14.09 22.92
C SER A 79 -7.53 13.42 21.59
N LEU A 80 -7.14 12.13 21.61
CA LEU A 80 -6.68 11.42 20.42
C LEU A 80 -7.71 11.40 19.30
N PHE A 81 -9.00 11.26 19.63
CA PHE A 81 -10.07 11.25 18.63
C PHE A 81 -10.26 12.63 17.98
N THR A 82 -10.10 13.71 18.74
CA THR A 82 -10.10 15.07 18.18
C THR A 82 -8.91 15.25 17.25
N CYS A 83 -7.72 14.82 17.68
CA CYS A 83 -6.53 14.86 16.84
C CYS A 83 -6.71 14.02 15.56
N SER A 84 -7.31 12.82 15.64
CA SER A 84 -7.50 11.96 14.47
C SER A 84 -8.46 12.55 13.46
N THR A 85 -9.54 13.21 13.91
CA THR A 85 -10.43 13.98 13.04
C THR A 85 -9.71 15.15 12.38
N GLU A 86 -8.89 15.90 13.12
CA GLU A 86 -8.14 17.04 12.57
C GLU A 86 -7.02 16.65 11.61
N LEU A 87 -6.41 15.48 11.81
CA LEU A 87 -5.42 14.94 10.86
C LEU A 87 -6.04 14.70 9.48
N GLY A 88 -7.32 14.33 9.42
CA GLY A 88 -8.04 14.14 8.17
C GLY A 88 -7.74 12.83 7.44
N PHE A 89 -6.93 11.93 8.03
CA PHE A 89 -6.73 10.58 7.49
C PHE A 89 -8.01 9.76 7.63
N GLU A 90 -8.53 9.24 6.52
CA GLU A 90 -9.75 8.45 6.52
C GLU A 90 -9.63 7.19 7.38
N GLU A 91 -8.44 6.57 7.37
CA GLU A 91 -8.12 5.37 8.14
C GLU A 91 -8.22 5.58 9.65
N LEU A 92 -8.06 6.81 10.13
CA LEU A 92 -8.10 7.15 11.56
C LEU A 92 -9.49 7.62 12.04
N ARG A 93 -10.49 7.64 11.16
CA ARG A 93 -11.86 7.95 11.56
C ARG A 93 -12.36 6.93 12.58
N ALA A 94 -12.88 7.44 13.68
CA ALA A 94 -13.32 6.66 14.83
C ALA A 94 -14.80 6.94 15.15
N ASP A 95 -15.62 6.88 14.10
CA ASP A 95 -17.04 7.23 14.13
C ASP A 95 -17.90 6.14 14.80
N SER A 96 -17.35 4.93 14.94
CA SER A 96 -18.00 3.80 15.62
C SER A 96 -17.26 3.36 16.88
N VAL A 97 -18.01 2.79 17.83
CA VAL A 97 -17.46 2.21 19.07
C VAL A 97 -16.38 1.17 18.78
N GLN A 98 -16.56 0.36 17.73
CA GLN A 98 -15.58 -0.65 17.32
C GLN A 98 -14.25 -0.01 16.86
N GLN A 99 -14.31 1.08 16.09
CA GLN A 99 -13.10 1.80 15.67
C GLN A 99 -12.41 2.47 16.87
N GLN A 100 -13.18 3.02 17.81
CA GLN A 100 -12.63 3.60 19.04
C GLN A 100 -11.91 2.56 19.90
N GLN A 101 -12.51 1.38 20.07
CA GLN A 101 -11.89 0.25 20.77
C GLN A 101 -10.62 -0.26 20.07
N TRP A 102 -10.65 -0.36 18.74
CA TRP A 102 -9.48 -0.73 17.95
C TRP A 102 -8.33 0.27 18.12
N LEU A 103 -8.60 1.57 18.00
CA LEU A 103 -7.57 2.61 18.18
C LEU A 103 -7.03 2.62 19.62
N ALA A 104 -7.90 2.45 20.62
CA ALA A 104 -7.48 2.29 22.01
C ALA A 104 -6.55 1.08 22.19
N GLY A 105 -6.82 -0.05 21.52
CA GLY A 105 -5.94 -1.22 21.49
C GLY A 105 -4.54 -0.90 20.96
N ILE A 106 -4.43 -0.09 19.90
CA ILE A 106 -3.14 0.37 19.36
C ILE A 106 -2.41 1.26 20.36
N VAL A 107 -3.12 2.21 20.99
CA VAL A 107 -2.55 3.08 22.03
C VAL A 107 -2.01 2.24 23.19
N HIS A 108 -2.77 1.24 23.63
CA HIS A 108 -2.34 0.32 24.68
C HIS A 108 -1.12 -0.50 24.28
N ALA A 109 -1.00 -0.95 23.03
CA ALA A 109 0.19 -1.64 22.55
C ALA A 109 1.42 -0.72 22.58
N VAL A 110 1.29 0.53 22.10
CA VAL A 110 2.38 1.52 22.06
C VAL A 110 2.84 1.93 23.46
N LEU A 111 1.90 2.12 24.40
CA LEU A 111 2.21 2.46 25.79
C LEU A 111 2.64 1.24 26.61
N GLY A 112 2.10 0.06 26.29
CA GLY A 112 2.36 -1.22 26.96
C GLY A 112 3.81 -1.66 26.85
N ASP A 113 4.45 -1.41 25.69
CA ASP A 113 5.88 -1.65 25.46
C ASP A 113 6.77 -0.96 26.51
N LYS A 114 6.29 0.11 27.17
CA LYS A 114 7.04 0.89 28.17
C LYS A 114 6.77 0.49 29.62
N SER A 115 5.85 -0.44 29.87
CA SER A 115 5.28 -0.66 31.21
C SER A 115 6.15 -1.48 32.17
N CYS A 116 7.32 -1.97 31.76
CA CYS A 116 8.21 -2.77 32.61
C CYS A 116 9.21 -1.98 33.46
N THR A 117 9.28 -0.65 33.36
CA THR A 117 10.36 0.10 34.03
C THR A 117 9.86 1.33 34.78
N THR A 118 9.81 1.21 36.11
CA THR A 118 9.84 2.29 37.13
C THR A 118 8.54 3.00 37.55
N ARG A 119 8.43 3.24 38.87
CA ARG A 119 7.31 3.91 39.59
C ARG A 119 7.02 5.34 39.13
N ALA A 120 7.94 5.99 38.42
CA ALA A 120 7.80 7.37 37.93
C ALA A 120 6.76 7.52 36.79
N SER A 121 6.25 6.41 36.25
CA SER A 121 5.32 6.42 35.10
C SER A 121 3.87 6.79 35.45
N ARG A 122 3.47 6.78 36.73
CA ARG A 122 2.04 6.98 37.11
C ARG A 122 1.51 8.38 36.86
N GLU A 123 2.32 9.43 37.02
CA GLU A 123 1.90 10.82 36.77
C GLU A 123 1.69 11.12 35.28
N ASN A 124 2.23 10.26 34.42
CA ASN A 124 2.15 10.36 32.97
C ASN A 124 1.19 9.35 32.34
N ALA A 125 0.42 8.64 33.16
CA ALA A 125 -0.54 7.66 32.68
C ALA A 125 -1.59 8.37 31.79
N GLY A 126 -1.73 7.91 30.54
CA GLY A 126 -2.70 8.46 29.60
C GLY A 126 -2.25 9.72 28.86
N ALA A 127 -0.95 10.01 28.81
CA ALA A 127 -0.38 11.09 27.99
C ALA A 127 0.62 10.55 26.96
N LEU A 128 0.51 11.01 25.72
CA LEU A 128 1.34 10.65 24.57
C LEU A 128 2.39 11.75 24.31
N THR A 129 3.65 11.35 24.16
CA THR A 129 4.69 12.22 23.58
C THR A 129 4.48 12.36 22.07
N LEU A 130 5.16 13.29 21.40
CA LEU A 130 5.11 13.40 19.93
C LEU A 130 5.49 12.07 19.27
N HIS A 131 6.56 11.43 19.75
CA HIS A 131 7.01 10.13 19.27
C HIS A 131 5.92 9.05 19.42
N ASP A 132 5.27 8.97 20.59
CA ASP A 132 4.19 7.99 20.82
C ASP A 132 2.97 8.27 19.96
N PHE A 133 2.60 9.54 19.81
CA PHE A 133 1.49 9.96 18.97
C PHE A 133 1.77 9.60 17.50
N THR A 134 2.94 9.95 16.96
CA THR A 134 3.34 9.57 15.59
C THR A 134 3.34 8.05 15.43
N LYS A 135 3.86 7.29 16.42
CA LYS A 135 3.84 5.81 16.37
C LYS A 135 2.41 5.25 16.33
N VAL A 136 1.49 5.78 17.14
CA VAL A 136 0.07 5.39 17.13
C VAL A 136 -0.55 5.68 15.76
N VAL A 137 -0.37 6.89 15.22
CA VAL A 137 -0.87 7.30 13.90
C VAL A 137 -0.32 6.37 12.81
N THR A 138 1.00 6.13 12.78
CA THR A 138 1.66 5.24 11.82
C THR A 138 1.10 3.81 11.89
N LEU A 139 0.97 3.24 13.08
CA LEU A 139 0.47 1.87 13.24
C LEU A 139 -1.00 1.77 12.83
N ALA A 140 -1.83 2.75 13.20
CA ALA A 140 -3.25 2.76 12.87
C ALA A 140 -3.49 2.87 11.36
N VAL A 141 -2.85 3.83 10.68
CA VAL A 141 -2.95 3.96 9.22
C VAL A 141 -2.46 2.69 8.51
N ARG A 142 -1.30 2.16 8.92
CA ARG A 142 -0.75 0.93 8.31
C ARG A 142 -1.61 -0.30 8.52
N ASP A 143 -2.21 -0.47 9.70
CA ASP A 143 -3.06 -1.63 9.99
C ASP A 143 -4.36 -1.59 9.17
N LYS A 144 -4.96 -0.40 9.04
CA LYS A 144 -6.12 -0.18 8.17
C LYS A 144 -5.79 -0.40 6.71
N GLU A 145 -4.69 0.16 6.22
CA GLU A 145 -4.25 -0.04 4.84
C GLU A 145 -4.01 -1.52 4.53
N ARG A 146 -3.38 -2.24 5.48
CA ARG A 146 -3.13 -3.68 5.33
C ARG A 146 -4.44 -4.48 5.33
N THR A 147 -5.43 -4.06 6.11
CA THR A 147 -6.76 -4.68 6.12
C THR A 147 -7.50 -4.40 4.82
N ARG A 148 -7.50 -3.15 4.35
CA ARG A 148 -8.09 -2.72 3.07
C ARG A 148 -7.54 -3.54 1.91
N ARG A 149 -6.21 -3.61 1.76
CA ARG A 149 -5.56 -4.43 0.71
C ARG A 149 -5.91 -5.91 0.80
N ARG A 150 -6.05 -6.45 2.01
CA ARG A 150 -6.46 -7.85 2.19
C ARG A 150 -7.89 -8.07 1.72
N ASP A 151 -8.79 -7.13 2.00
CA ASP A 151 -10.19 -7.22 1.61
C ASP A 151 -10.38 -6.97 0.11
N GLU A 152 -9.59 -6.09 -0.50
CA GLU A 152 -9.48 -5.94 -1.96
C GLU A 152 -9.00 -7.25 -2.61
N PHE A 153 -7.88 -7.81 -2.15
CA PHE A 153 -7.38 -9.09 -2.66
C PHE A 153 -8.40 -10.23 -2.52
N ARG A 154 -9.13 -10.29 -1.39
CA ARG A 154 -10.22 -11.26 -1.23
C ARG A 154 -11.33 -11.08 -2.26
N ARG A 155 -11.74 -9.84 -2.51
CA ARG A 155 -12.75 -9.52 -3.54
C ARG A 155 -12.26 -9.90 -4.94
N GLU A 156 -11.00 -9.63 -5.25
CA GLU A 156 -10.37 -10.05 -6.50
C GLU A 156 -10.37 -11.57 -6.67
N VAL A 157 -9.97 -12.32 -5.63
CA VAL A 157 -9.98 -13.79 -5.67
C VAL A 157 -11.40 -14.34 -5.85
N ILE A 158 -12.42 -13.72 -5.24
CA ILE A 158 -13.81 -14.12 -5.42
C ILE A 158 -14.25 -13.85 -6.86
N ALA A 159 -14.04 -12.64 -7.37
CA ALA A 159 -14.41 -12.27 -8.73
C ALA A 159 -13.70 -13.14 -9.77
N TRP A 160 -12.41 -13.44 -9.57
CA TRP A 160 -11.64 -14.35 -10.41
C TRP A 160 -12.29 -15.75 -10.45
N LYS A 161 -12.58 -16.34 -9.29
CA LYS A 161 -13.20 -17.67 -9.21
C LYS A 161 -14.58 -17.71 -9.86
N GLU A 162 -15.40 -16.67 -9.66
CA GLU A 162 -16.72 -16.55 -10.28
C GLU A 162 -16.62 -16.41 -11.80
N ALA A 163 -15.60 -15.70 -12.30
CA ALA A 163 -15.37 -15.52 -13.72
C ALA A 163 -14.83 -16.77 -14.42
N GLY A 164 -14.29 -17.74 -13.67
CA GLY A 164 -13.77 -19.00 -14.21
C GLY A 164 -12.53 -18.85 -15.09
N LEU A 165 -11.75 -17.78 -14.87
CA LEU A 165 -10.55 -17.46 -15.65
C LEU A 165 -9.37 -18.30 -15.18
N GLY A 166 -8.44 -18.62 -16.08
CA GLY A 166 -7.13 -19.16 -15.72
C GLY A 166 -6.14 -18.06 -15.33
N PRO A 167 -4.94 -18.44 -14.84
CA PRO A 167 -3.95 -17.47 -14.38
C PRO A 167 -3.43 -16.52 -15.48
N LEU A 168 -3.29 -17.03 -16.71
CA LEU A 168 -2.81 -16.22 -17.84
C LEU A 168 -3.85 -15.17 -18.23
N GLU A 169 -5.14 -15.53 -18.30
CA GLU A 169 -6.18 -14.54 -18.62
C GLU A 169 -6.29 -13.47 -17.53
N VAL A 170 -6.04 -13.81 -16.26
CA VAL A 170 -6.00 -12.81 -15.18
C VAL A 170 -4.82 -11.85 -15.35
N GLU A 171 -3.64 -12.31 -15.76
CA GLU A 171 -2.51 -11.41 -16.02
C GLU A 171 -2.78 -10.50 -17.23
N ASP A 172 -3.36 -11.04 -18.30
CA ASP A 172 -3.77 -10.24 -19.47
C ASP A 172 -4.79 -9.17 -19.06
N LEU A 173 -5.76 -9.52 -18.20
CA LEU A 173 -6.73 -8.57 -17.65
C LEU A 173 -6.08 -7.56 -16.70
N CYS A 174 -5.07 -7.94 -15.93
CA CYS A 174 -4.29 -7.02 -15.11
C CYS A 174 -3.60 -5.97 -15.98
N GLU A 175 -2.99 -6.38 -17.10
CA GLU A 175 -2.39 -5.45 -18.05
C GLU A 175 -3.44 -4.53 -18.69
N LEU A 176 -4.56 -5.10 -19.13
CA LEU A 176 -5.66 -4.35 -19.70
C LEU A 176 -6.24 -3.31 -18.72
N HIS A 177 -6.34 -3.67 -17.43
CA HIS A 177 -6.78 -2.76 -16.36
C HIS A 177 -5.79 -1.62 -16.12
N ARG A 178 -4.47 -1.89 -16.13
CA ARG A 178 -3.45 -0.84 -16.03
C ARG A 178 -3.56 0.16 -17.18
N ASN A 179 -3.82 -0.33 -18.39
CA ASN A 179 -4.05 0.52 -19.57
C ASN A 179 -5.34 1.32 -19.41
N PHE A 180 -6.44 0.69 -18.99
CA PHE A 180 -7.71 1.36 -18.67
C PHE A 180 -7.54 2.52 -17.68
N LEU A 181 -6.75 2.34 -16.62
CA LEU A 181 -6.53 3.39 -15.62
C LEU A 181 -5.71 4.57 -16.15
N ARG A 182 -4.86 4.36 -17.16
CA ARG A 182 -4.02 5.39 -17.79
C ARG A 182 -4.72 6.15 -18.92
N LEU A 183 -5.84 5.64 -19.41
CA LEU A 183 -6.58 6.30 -20.48
C LEU A 183 -7.20 7.60 -19.99
N GLU A 184 -6.74 8.69 -20.57
CA GLU A 184 -7.36 10.00 -20.49
C GLU A 184 -8.31 10.16 -21.69
N VAL A 185 -9.60 10.36 -21.41
CA VAL A 185 -10.60 10.64 -22.45
C VAL A 185 -10.92 12.12 -22.36
N GLU A 186 -10.60 12.86 -23.42
CA GLU A 186 -10.75 14.31 -23.46
C GLU A 186 -12.18 14.73 -23.08
N GLY A 187 -12.30 15.53 -22.03
CA GLY A 187 -13.57 16.12 -21.60
C GLY A 187 -14.61 15.14 -21.05
N ASN A 188 -14.31 13.85 -20.89
CA ASN A 188 -15.28 12.88 -20.40
C ASN A 188 -14.68 11.87 -19.40
N SER A 189 -15.14 11.91 -18.16
CA SER A 189 -14.81 10.91 -17.14
C SER A 189 -15.70 9.66 -17.20
N ASP A 190 -16.54 9.53 -18.23
CA ASP A 190 -17.43 8.38 -18.40
C ASP A 190 -16.64 7.09 -18.61
N VAL A 191 -16.90 6.12 -17.73
CA VAL A 191 -16.30 4.79 -17.74
C VAL A 191 -16.62 4.05 -19.04
N VAL A 192 -17.83 4.25 -19.58
CA VAL A 192 -18.25 3.58 -20.83
C VAL A 192 -17.40 4.07 -21.99
N ALA A 193 -17.27 5.39 -22.15
CA ALA A 193 -16.43 5.98 -23.19
C ALA A 193 -14.98 5.49 -23.09
N ARG A 194 -14.43 5.42 -21.87
CA ARG A 194 -13.07 4.91 -21.65
C ARG A 194 -12.88 3.44 -22.01
N LEU A 195 -13.87 2.59 -21.70
CA LEU A 195 -13.82 1.18 -22.13
C LEU A 195 -13.93 1.04 -23.65
N LEU A 196 -14.76 1.85 -24.32
CA LEU A 196 -14.84 1.82 -25.79
C LEU A 196 -13.51 2.18 -26.44
N VAL A 197 -12.85 3.24 -25.96
CA VAL A 197 -11.50 3.62 -26.43
C VAL A 197 -10.48 2.51 -26.16
N LEU A 198 -10.55 1.87 -24.98
CA LEU A 198 -9.67 0.75 -24.66
C LEU A 198 -9.86 -0.42 -25.65
N PHE A 199 -11.11 -0.80 -25.92
CA PHE A 199 -11.42 -1.89 -26.85
C PHE A 199 -10.96 -1.56 -28.28
N GLU A 200 -11.17 -0.32 -28.73
CA GLU A 200 -10.66 0.14 -30.03
C GLU A 200 -9.13 0.02 -30.11
N GLN A 201 -8.39 0.41 -29.07
CA GLN A 201 -6.93 0.26 -29.01
C GLN A 201 -6.46 -1.20 -29.01
N CYS A 202 -7.32 -2.12 -28.53
CA CYS A 202 -7.09 -3.55 -28.61
C CYS A 202 -7.49 -4.16 -29.96
N GLY A 203 -7.94 -3.35 -30.93
CA GLY A 203 -8.35 -3.82 -32.26
C GLY A 203 -9.74 -4.48 -32.28
N VAL A 204 -10.57 -4.22 -31.28
CA VAL A 204 -11.95 -4.69 -31.24
C VAL A 204 -12.80 -3.85 -32.20
N GLU A 205 -13.74 -4.49 -32.89
CA GLU A 205 -14.68 -3.82 -33.78
C GLU A 205 -15.52 -2.76 -33.04
N GLU A 206 -15.96 -1.73 -33.75
CA GLU A 206 -16.77 -0.66 -33.19
C GLU A 206 -18.08 -1.21 -32.62
N PHE A 207 -18.39 -0.87 -31.36
CA PHE A 207 -19.57 -1.37 -30.68
C PHE A 207 -20.84 -0.74 -31.27
N GLY A 208 -21.79 -1.59 -31.65
CA GLY A 208 -23.11 -1.13 -32.06
C GLY A 208 -23.90 -0.51 -30.90
N ALA A 209 -24.94 0.29 -31.20
CA ALA A 209 -25.75 0.96 -30.19
C ALA A 209 -26.35 0.01 -29.13
N GLY A 210 -26.72 -1.22 -29.54
CA GLY A 210 -27.21 -2.26 -28.63
C GLY A 210 -26.13 -2.78 -27.67
N GLU A 211 -24.90 -2.94 -28.15
CA GLU A 211 -23.76 -3.40 -27.34
C GLU A 211 -23.31 -2.32 -26.37
N VAL A 212 -23.30 -1.05 -26.80
CA VAL A 212 -23.05 0.10 -25.90
C VAL A 212 -24.10 0.15 -24.79
N ALA A 213 -25.37 -0.11 -25.10
CA ALA A 213 -26.42 -0.19 -24.08
C ALA A 213 -26.22 -1.37 -23.12
N ALA A 214 -25.77 -2.52 -23.62
CA ALA A 214 -25.42 -3.67 -22.79
C ALA A 214 -24.21 -3.38 -21.89
N LEU A 215 -23.17 -2.73 -22.40
CA LEU A 215 -21.99 -2.32 -21.64
C LEU A 215 -22.36 -1.34 -20.51
N ARG A 216 -23.25 -0.38 -20.78
CA ARG A 216 -23.82 0.50 -19.75
C ARG A 216 -24.57 -0.28 -18.67
N ALA A 217 -25.33 -1.31 -19.05
CA ALA A 217 -26.02 -2.14 -18.09
C ALA A 217 -25.03 -2.89 -17.19
N ILE A 218 -23.96 -3.47 -17.77
CA ILE A 218 -22.90 -4.16 -17.03
C ILE A 218 -22.25 -3.23 -16.00
N ILE A 219 -21.88 -2.00 -16.40
CA ILE A 219 -21.25 -1.03 -15.48
C ILE A 219 -22.23 -0.59 -14.39
N ARG A 220 -23.52 -0.40 -14.73
CA ARG A 220 -24.53 0.00 -13.74
C ARG A 220 -24.77 -1.07 -12.68
N ASP A 221 -24.70 -2.35 -13.06
CA ASP A 221 -24.94 -3.47 -12.15
C ASP A 221 -23.75 -3.69 -11.20
N ALA A 222 -22.54 -3.26 -11.58
CA ALA A 222 -21.34 -3.25 -10.75
C ALA A 222 -20.63 -1.88 -10.85
N PRO A 223 -21.15 -0.82 -10.23
CA PRO A 223 -20.61 0.52 -10.40
C PRO A 223 -19.18 0.62 -9.86
N PRO A 224 -18.33 1.48 -10.44
CA PRO A 224 -17.03 1.78 -9.86
C PRO A 224 -17.19 2.41 -8.46
N ALA A 225 -16.09 2.46 -7.72
CA ALA A 225 -16.02 3.25 -6.50
C ALA A 225 -16.39 4.73 -6.76
N PRO A 226 -16.81 5.49 -5.73
CA PRO A 226 -17.21 6.89 -5.87
C PRO A 226 -16.14 7.76 -6.55
N VAL A 227 -16.60 8.90 -7.09
CA VAL A 227 -15.80 9.84 -7.89
C VAL A 227 -14.46 10.17 -7.21
N GLY A 228 -13.36 9.89 -7.90
CA GLY A 228 -11.99 10.20 -7.45
C GLY A 228 -11.14 8.95 -7.16
N GLU A 229 -11.76 7.79 -6.97
CA GLU A 229 -11.02 6.54 -6.82
C GLU A 229 -10.86 5.82 -8.18
N ALA A 230 -9.68 5.22 -8.38
CA ALA A 230 -9.45 4.33 -9.50
C ALA A 230 -10.40 3.12 -9.42
N CYS A 231 -10.92 2.66 -10.56
CA CYS A 231 -11.77 1.47 -10.59
C CYS A 231 -11.01 0.26 -10.01
N PRO A 232 -11.51 -0.39 -8.94
CA PRO A 232 -10.84 -1.56 -8.38
C PRO A 232 -10.77 -2.69 -9.40
N PHE A 233 -9.68 -3.46 -9.38
CA PHE A 233 -9.46 -4.53 -10.37
C PHE A 233 -10.58 -5.59 -10.33
N TYR A 234 -11.08 -5.96 -9.15
CA TYR A 234 -12.16 -6.94 -9.04
C TYR A 234 -13.46 -6.49 -9.75
N ILE A 235 -13.78 -5.19 -9.74
CA ILE A 235 -14.94 -4.63 -10.46
C ILE A 235 -14.70 -4.72 -11.97
N PHE A 236 -13.51 -4.30 -12.42
CA PHE A 236 -13.12 -4.40 -13.82
C PHE A 236 -13.17 -5.85 -14.33
N LEU A 237 -12.68 -6.80 -13.53
CA LEU A 237 -12.73 -8.22 -13.83
C LEU A 237 -14.17 -8.72 -13.97
N THR A 238 -15.08 -8.30 -13.08
CA THR A 238 -16.51 -8.59 -13.21
C THR A 238 -17.09 -8.02 -14.51
N TRP A 239 -16.76 -6.79 -14.89
CA TRP A 239 -17.21 -6.22 -16.16
C TRP A 239 -16.73 -7.02 -17.35
N MET A 240 -15.43 -7.32 -17.39
CA MET A 240 -14.83 -8.09 -18.47
C MET A 240 -15.48 -9.47 -18.57
N HIS A 241 -15.69 -10.17 -17.45
CA HIS A 241 -16.43 -11.43 -17.44
C HIS A 241 -17.80 -11.32 -18.14
N HIS A 242 -18.57 -10.27 -17.86
CA HIS A 242 -19.86 -10.06 -18.51
C HIS A 242 -19.73 -9.69 -20.00
N VAL A 243 -18.75 -8.87 -20.37
CA VAL A 243 -18.44 -8.52 -21.77
C VAL A 243 -18.17 -9.78 -22.58
N PHE A 244 -17.27 -10.65 -22.12
CA PHE A 244 -16.93 -11.90 -22.80
C PHE A 244 -18.09 -12.90 -22.82
N ARG A 245 -18.87 -12.96 -21.72
CA ARG A 245 -20.04 -13.85 -21.64
C ARG A 245 -21.14 -13.43 -22.62
N GLN A 246 -21.35 -12.13 -22.81
CA GLN A 246 -22.33 -11.58 -23.75
C GLN A 246 -21.80 -11.45 -25.18
N ARG A 247 -20.49 -11.67 -25.38
CA ARG A 247 -19.78 -11.56 -26.65
C ARG A 247 -19.87 -10.18 -27.31
N LEU A 248 -19.79 -9.12 -26.51
CA LEU A 248 -19.82 -7.76 -27.02
C LEU A 248 -18.56 -7.48 -27.86
N GLY A 249 -18.70 -6.84 -29.02
CA GLY A 249 -17.58 -6.55 -29.92
C GLY A 249 -16.92 -7.83 -30.47
N SER A 250 -17.70 -8.92 -30.62
CA SER A 250 -17.20 -10.25 -30.99
C SER A 250 -16.18 -10.87 -30.03
N LEU A 251 -15.98 -10.27 -28.84
CA LEU A 251 -15.04 -10.72 -27.84
C LEU A 251 -15.48 -12.06 -27.25
N HIS A 252 -14.55 -13.00 -27.15
CA HIS A 252 -14.78 -14.26 -26.47
C HIS A 252 -13.47 -14.72 -25.84
N PHE A 253 -13.56 -15.32 -24.65
CA PHE A 253 -12.42 -16.08 -24.15
C PHE A 253 -12.23 -17.29 -25.07
N GLN A 254 -11.01 -17.45 -25.58
CA GLN A 254 -10.55 -18.74 -26.08
C GLN A 254 -10.35 -19.67 -24.88
N GLY A 255 -11.46 -20.01 -24.21
CA GLY A 255 -11.42 -20.88 -23.06
C GLY A 255 -11.06 -22.28 -23.53
N GLN A 256 -9.76 -22.61 -23.55
CA GLN A 256 -9.26 -23.97 -23.76
C GLN A 256 -7.73 -24.04 -23.68
N LEU A 257 -7.21 -23.93 -22.46
CA LEU A 257 -6.25 -24.88 -21.91
C LEU A 257 -6.32 -24.67 -20.41
N ARG A 258 -6.74 -25.69 -19.65
CA ARG A 258 -6.58 -25.69 -18.19
C ARG A 258 -5.09 -25.78 -17.90
N VAL A 259 -4.37 -24.68 -18.09
CA VAL A 259 -3.02 -24.53 -17.58
C VAL A 259 -3.19 -24.45 -16.07
N THR A 260 -2.79 -25.51 -15.37
CA THR A 260 -2.81 -25.49 -13.90
C THR A 260 -1.70 -24.56 -13.42
N LEU A 261 -1.76 -24.14 -12.16
CA LEU A 261 -0.68 -23.35 -11.56
C LEU A 261 0.66 -24.10 -11.64
N GLU A 262 0.61 -25.44 -11.55
CA GLU A 262 1.74 -26.36 -11.64
C GLU A 262 2.41 -26.32 -13.03
N ASP A 263 1.63 -26.12 -14.11
CA ASP A 263 2.16 -25.99 -15.47
C ASP A 263 2.97 -24.71 -15.67
N LEU A 264 2.71 -23.67 -14.86
CA LEU A 264 3.41 -22.38 -14.90
C LEU A 264 4.67 -22.37 -14.01
N GLU A 265 4.70 -23.13 -12.92
CA GLU A 265 5.86 -23.25 -12.03
C GLU A 265 7.07 -23.97 -12.67
N HIS A 266 6.85 -24.70 -13.77
CA HIS A 266 7.90 -25.43 -14.51
C HIS A 266 8.51 -24.68 -15.70
N ARG A 267 8.16 -23.40 -15.90
CA ARG A 267 8.75 -22.52 -16.93
C ARG A 267 9.71 -21.51 -16.31
#